data_AF-A0A6G1ESZ8-F1
#
_entry.id   AF-A0A6G1ESZ8-F1
#
_cell.length_a   1.000
_cell.length_b   1.000
_cell.length_c   1.000
_cell.angle_alpha   90.00
_cell.angle_beta   90.00
_cell.angle_gamma   90.00
#
_symmetry.space_group_name_H-M   'P 1'
#
loop_
_entity.id
_entity.type
_entity.pdbx_description
1 polymer ?
#
loop_
_entity_poly.entity_id
_entity_poly.type
_entity_poly.pdbx_seq_one_letter_code
_entity_poly.pdbx_strand_id
1 'polypeptide(L)'
;MASAPTPPPLLPVTNPAAAGSSPAAAGAVGSDAPISTPAFRLFVSRLSESARRSLADRRPWTELIDRSAFSRPDSLSDATSRLRRNLAYFRVNYAAVVAFALGASLLAHPFSLLILLGLLAAWCFLYLFRGSDQPVVLFGRTFSDRETLLGLVVASFVAFFFTSVASLIISGLLVGGAIVAAHGAFRMPEDLFLDDADAASGNSAAQGLLSFLGAPGSRV
;
A
#
# COMPACT_ATOMS: atom_id res chain seq x y z
N MET A 1 43.30 81.17 44.91
CA MET A 1 42.94 80.29 43.78
C MET A 1 42.30 79.03 44.34
N ALA A 2 41.15 78.52 43.91
CA ALA A 2 39.91 79.07 43.36
C ALA A 2 38.91 77.91 43.55
N SER A 3 37.84 78.15 44.30
CA SER A 3 36.77 77.18 44.58
C SER A 3 35.86 76.97 43.36
N ALA A 4 35.23 75.79 43.32
CA ALA A 4 34.38 75.25 42.26
C ALA A 4 33.19 76.13 41.80
N PRO A 5 32.65 75.86 40.59
CA PRO A 5 31.26 76.11 40.26
C PRO A 5 30.43 74.81 40.11
N THR A 6 29.16 74.93 40.47
CA THR A 6 28.07 73.96 40.62
C THR A 6 27.40 73.53 39.30
N PRO A 7 26.73 72.35 39.25
CA PRO A 7 26.00 71.86 38.08
C PRO A 7 24.57 72.43 37.96
N PRO A 8 24.00 72.56 36.74
CA PRO A 8 22.58 72.88 36.55
C PRO A 8 21.67 71.63 36.65
N PRO A 9 20.40 71.79 37.07
CA PRO A 9 19.45 70.69 37.22
C PRO A 9 18.71 70.40 35.90
N LEU A 10 18.45 69.12 35.58
CA LEU A 10 17.56 68.73 34.48
C LEU A 10 16.38 67.91 35.02
N LEU A 11 15.19 68.35 34.61
CA LEU A 11 13.87 67.96 35.13
C LEU A 11 13.37 66.59 34.61
N PRO A 12 12.43 65.94 35.30
CA PRO A 12 11.78 64.71 34.84
C PRO A 12 10.77 65.01 33.72
N VAL A 13 10.89 64.32 32.58
CA VAL A 13 9.81 64.26 31.59
C VAL A 13 9.01 62.98 31.83
N THR A 14 7.83 63.14 32.44
CA THR A 14 6.76 62.16 32.46
C THR A 14 5.87 62.36 31.23
N ASN A 15 5.57 61.29 30.50
CA ASN A 15 4.42 61.23 29.59
C ASN A 15 3.87 59.78 29.62
N PRO A 16 2.54 59.55 29.51
CA PRO A 16 1.80 58.77 30.50
C PRO A 16 1.35 57.40 29.97
N ALA A 17 0.88 56.59 30.91
CA ALA A 17 0.24 55.31 30.68
C ALA A 17 -1.17 55.42 30.05
N ALA A 18 -1.46 54.43 29.20
CA ALA A 18 -2.70 53.65 29.03
C ALA A 18 -4.08 54.34 28.89
N ALA A 19 -4.78 54.03 27.77
CA ALA A 19 -6.18 53.55 27.77
C ALA A 19 -6.65 53.05 26.38
N GLY A 20 -6.83 51.72 26.28
CA GLY A 20 -7.87 50.96 25.54
C GLY A 20 -8.33 51.31 24.12
N SER A 21 -8.11 50.39 23.17
CA SER A 21 -9.16 49.49 22.61
C SER A 21 -8.60 48.59 21.50
N SER A 22 -8.77 47.28 21.67
CA SER A 22 -8.52 46.19 20.70
C SER A 22 -9.44 46.31 19.44
N PRO A 23 -9.17 45.65 18.29
CA PRO A 23 -9.14 44.17 18.25
C PRO A 23 -8.11 43.50 17.32
N ALA A 24 -7.98 42.20 17.60
CA ALA A 24 -7.69 41.10 16.67
C ALA A 24 -6.24 40.88 16.24
N ALA A 25 -5.62 39.98 17.00
CA ALA A 25 -4.55 39.10 16.59
C ALA A 25 -4.87 38.31 15.32
N ALA A 26 -3.85 38.12 14.49
CA ALA A 26 -3.59 36.83 13.85
C ALA A 26 -2.07 36.73 13.64
N GLY A 27 -1.39 36.28 14.69
CA GLY A 27 -0.03 35.81 14.57
C GLY A 27 -0.02 34.65 13.58
N ALA A 28 0.92 34.69 12.63
CA ALA A 28 1.29 33.53 11.84
C ALA A 28 1.98 32.53 12.76
N VAL A 29 1.17 31.82 13.55
CA VAL A 29 1.55 30.62 14.29
C VAL A 29 1.67 29.48 13.28
N GLY A 30 2.68 28.65 13.51
CA GLY A 30 3.18 27.62 12.61
C GLY A 30 2.10 26.82 11.91
N SER A 31 2.27 26.71 10.60
CA SER A 31 1.76 25.56 9.86
C SER A 31 2.92 24.60 9.66
N ASP A 32 3.31 23.95 10.76
CA ASP A 32 3.96 22.66 10.69
C ASP A 32 2.86 21.67 10.27
N ALA A 33 2.53 21.71 8.97
CA ALA A 33 1.54 20.82 8.41
C ALA A 33 2.14 19.41 8.45
N PRO A 34 1.49 18.42 9.08
CA PRO A 34 2.06 17.10 9.23
C PRO A 34 2.25 16.51 7.84
N ILE A 35 3.51 16.41 7.42
CA ILE A 35 3.96 15.82 6.15
C ILE A 35 3.42 14.39 5.99
N SER A 36 3.02 13.73 7.09
CA SER A 36 2.44 12.39 7.13
C SER A 36 1.05 12.29 6.48
N THR A 37 0.21 13.33 6.52
CA THR A 37 -1.18 13.23 6.02
C THR A 37 -1.34 13.35 4.50
N PRO A 38 -0.64 14.24 3.76
CA PRO A 38 -0.76 14.31 2.31
C PRO A 38 -0.14 13.10 1.61
N ALA A 39 1.04 12.64 2.03
CA ALA A 39 1.70 11.47 1.43
C ALA A 39 0.88 10.18 1.63
N PHE A 40 0.32 9.97 2.84
CA PHE A 40 -0.56 8.84 3.12
C PHE A 40 -1.84 8.87 2.26
N ARG A 41 -2.51 10.03 2.16
CA ARG A 41 -3.70 10.17 1.30
C ARG A 41 -3.38 9.91 -0.17
N LEU A 42 -2.24 10.38 -0.66
CA LEU A 42 -1.78 10.09 -2.01
C LEU A 42 -1.53 8.59 -2.20
N PHE A 43 -0.84 7.94 -1.26
CA PHE A 43 -0.64 6.49 -1.30
C PHE A 43 -1.97 5.73 -1.33
N VAL A 44 -2.91 6.05 -0.44
CA VAL A 44 -4.24 5.42 -0.40
C VAL A 44 -5.00 5.66 -1.70
N SER A 45 -4.95 6.87 -2.25
CA SER A 45 -5.60 7.17 -3.53
C SER A 45 -5.00 6.33 -4.67
N ARG A 46 -3.67 6.22 -4.75
CA ARG A 46 -2.97 5.38 -5.75
C ARG A 46 -3.30 3.90 -5.59
N LEU A 47 -3.34 3.41 -4.35
CA LEU A 47 -3.72 2.04 -4.05
C LEU A 47 -5.17 1.78 -4.44
N SER A 48 -6.08 2.70 -4.11
CA SER A 48 -7.50 2.58 -4.44
C SER A 48 -7.74 2.60 -5.94
N GLU A 49 -7.02 3.45 -6.66
CA GLU A 49 -7.07 3.56 -8.12
C GLU A 49 -6.51 2.29 -8.78
N SER A 50 -5.38 1.78 -8.27
CA SER A 50 -4.79 0.52 -8.72
C SER A 50 -5.73 -0.67 -8.48
N ALA A 51 -6.36 -0.73 -7.30
CA ALA A 51 -7.34 -1.76 -6.97
C ALA A 51 -8.57 -1.67 -7.87
N ARG A 52 -9.10 -0.46 -8.12
CA ARG A 52 -10.24 -0.24 -9.03
C ARG A 52 -9.91 -0.67 -10.45
N ARG A 53 -8.75 -0.30 -10.98
CA ARG A 53 -8.30 -0.73 -12.31
C ARG A 53 -8.15 -2.24 -12.40
N SER A 54 -7.50 -2.84 -11.42
CA SER A 54 -7.35 -4.30 -11.34
C SER A 54 -8.71 -5.01 -11.31
N LEU A 55 -9.68 -4.48 -10.55
CA LEU A 55 -11.05 -5.02 -10.50
C LEU A 55 -11.87 -4.73 -11.76
N ALA A 56 -11.56 -3.65 -12.50
CA ALA A 56 -12.20 -3.34 -13.77
C ALA A 56 -11.75 -4.31 -14.88
N ASP A 57 -10.50 -4.79 -14.84
CA ASP A 57 -9.98 -5.84 -15.73
C ASP A 57 -10.53 -7.25 -15.41
N ARG A 58 -11.47 -7.37 -14.47
CA ARG A 58 -12.05 -8.66 -14.09
C ARG A 58 -12.96 -9.19 -15.19
N ARG A 59 -12.76 -10.46 -15.57
CA ARG A 59 -13.64 -11.17 -16.50
C ARG A 59 -14.98 -11.51 -15.82
N PRO A 60 -16.09 -11.58 -16.57
CA PRO A 60 -17.39 -11.92 -16.01
C PRO A 60 -17.35 -13.30 -15.32
N TRP A 61 -17.91 -13.40 -14.11
CA TRP A 61 -17.90 -14.66 -13.34
C TRP A 61 -18.70 -15.77 -14.00
N THR A 62 -19.72 -15.43 -14.78
CA THR A 62 -20.51 -16.38 -15.55
C THR A 62 -19.67 -17.10 -16.59
N GLU A 63 -18.72 -16.39 -17.21
CA GLU A 63 -17.77 -16.98 -18.14
C GLU A 63 -16.86 -17.94 -17.38
N LEU A 64 -16.27 -17.53 -16.25
CA LEU A 64 -15.43 -18.40 -15.42
C LEU A 64 -16.14 -19.70 -15.00
N ILE A 65 -17.42 -19.65 -14.65
CA ILE A 65 -18.17 -20.82 -14.16
C ILE A 65 -18.87 -21.57 -15.31
N ASP A 66 -18.63 -21.19 -16.57
CA ASP A 66 -19.29 -21.85 -17.70
C ASP A 66 -18.97 -23.35 -17.78
N ARG A 67 -19.98 -24.19 -17.55
CA ARG A 67 -19.83 -25.65 -17.47
C ARG A 67 -19.58 -26.28 -18.84
N SER A 68 -20.05 -25.67 -19.94
CA SER A 68 -19.80 -26.18 -21.29
C SER A 68 -18.34 -26.12 -21.70
N ALA A 69 -17.57 -25.19 -21.13
CA ALA A 69 -16.15 -25.02 -21.44
C ALA A 69 -15.24 -26.05 -20.74
N PHE A 70 -15.77 -26.94 -19.90
CA PHE A 70 -14.95 -27.93 -19.18
C PHE A 70 -14.80 -29.22 -19.97
N SER A 71 -13.55 -29.67 -20.16
CA SER A 71 -13.21 -30.97 -20.73
C SER A 71 -12.01 -31.57 -20.01
N ARG A 72 -11.91 -32.91 -20.05
CA ARG A 72 -10.76 -33.61 -19.47
C ARG A 72 -9.53 -33.36 -20.36
N PRO A 73 -8.37 -32.97 -19.80
CA PRO A 73 -7.15 -32.84 -20.58
C PRO A 73 -6.63 -34.22 -21.01
N ASP A 74 -6.13 -34.30 -22.24
CA ASP A 74 -5.66 -35.57 -22.83
C ASP A 74 -4.29 -35.99 -22.29
N SER A 75 -3.51 -35.02 -21.82
CA SER A 75 -2.16 -35.24 -21.27
C SER A 75 -1.77 -34.16 -20.26
N LEU A 76 -0.67 -34.39 -19.52
CA LEU A 76 -0.13 -33.39 -18.59
C LEU A 76 0.42 -32.14 -19.31
N SER A 77 0.97 -32.30 -20.52
CA SER A 77 1.43 -31.17 -21.34
C SER A 77 0.26 -30.31 -21.81
N ASP A 78 -0.85 -30.95 -22.18
CA ASP A 78 -2.10 -30.25 -22.51
C ASP A 78 -2.66 -29.52 -21.27
N ALA A 79 -2.79 -30.20 -20.13
CA ALA A 79 -3.26 -29.61 -18.87
C ALA A 79 -2.44 -28.37 -18.46
N THR A 80 -1.11 -28.43 -18.56
CA THR A 80 -0.22 -27.31 -18.23
C THR A 80 -0.32 -26.17 -19.24
N SER A 81 -0.50 -26.47 -20.53
CA SER A 81 -0.74 -25.47 -21.57
C SER A 81 -2.06 -24.72 -21.34
N ARG A 82 -3.14 -25.45 -21.05
CA ARG A 82 -4.45 -24.89 -20.70
C ARG A 82 -4.36 -24.03 -19.46
N LEU A 83 -3.71 -24.53 -18.40
CA LEU A 83 -3.51 -23.80 -17.16
C LEU A 83 -2.81 -22.46 -17.40
N ARG A 84 -1.70 -22.44 -18.15
CA ARG A 84 -0.96 -21.21 -18.44
C ARG A 84 -1.81 -20.17 -19.18
N ARG A 85 -2.58 -20.59 -20.19
CA ARG A 85 -3.47 -19.70 -20.95
C ARG A 85 -4.58 -19.14 -20.07
N ASN A 86 -5.25 -20.01 -19.32
CA ASN A 86 -6.32 -19.64 -18.42
C ASN A 86 -5.84 -18.74 -17.26
N LEU A 87 -4.61 -18.93 -16.75
CA LEU A 87 -4.00 -18.08 -15.72
C LEU A 87 -3.82 -16.64 -16.19
N ALA A 88 -3.40 -16.44 -17.45
CA ALA A 88 -3.28 -15.11 -18.03
C ALA A 88 -4.66 -14.48 -18.24
N TYR A 89 -5.62 -15.25 -18.77
CA TYR A 89 -6.94 -14.76 -19.12
C TYR A 89 -7.81 -14.39 -17.91
N PHE A 90 -7.87 -15.26 -16.89
CA PHE A 90 -8.68 -15.07 -15.67
C PHE A 90 -7.85 -14.56 -14.47
N ARG A 91 -6.71 -13.91 -14.70
CA ARG A 91 -5.75 -13.49 -13.65
C ARG A 91 -6.41 -12.83 -12.44
N VAL A 92 -7.29 -11.85 -12.68
CA VAL A 92 -7.97 -11.09 -11.62
C VAL A 92 -8.97 -11.98 -10.86
N ASN A 93 -9.73 -12.80 -11.57
CA ASN A 93 -10.69 -13.72 -10.93
C ASN A 93 -9.99 -14.79 -10.10
N TYR A 94 -8.89 -15.37 -10.59
CA TYR A 94 -8.09 -16.33 -9.83
C TYR A 94 -7.42 -15.70 -8.61
N ALA A 95 -6.90 -14.48 -8.74
CA ALA A 95 -6.39 -13.73 -7.59
C ALA A 95 -7.50 -13.54 -6.53
N ALA A 96 -8.74 -13.25 -6.94
CA ALA A 96 -9.88 -13.15 -6.03
C ALA A 96 -10.22 -14.49 -5.36
N VAL A 97 -10.16 -15.62 -6.08
CA VAL A 97 -10.38 -16.96 -5.51
C VAL A 97 -9.31 -17.31 -4.48
N VAL A 98 -8.03 -17.05 -4.78
CA VAL A 98 -6.92 -17.30 -3.83
C VAL A 98 -7.03 -16.38 -2.62
N ALA A 99 -7.34 -15.10 -2.83
CA ALA A 99 -7.55 -14.14 -1.74
C ALA A 99 -8.74 -14.55 -0.85
N PHE A 100 -9.82 -15.06 -1.44
CA PHE A 100 -10.95 -15.60 -0.69
C PHE A 100 -10.56 -16.84 0.13
N ALA A 101 -9.82 -17.79 -0.46
CA ALA A 101 -9.34 -18.98 0.25
C ALA A 101 -8.41 -18.61 1.43
N LEU A 102 -7.51 -17.64 1.24
CA LEU A 102 -6.68 -17.08 2.31
C LEU A 102 -7.52 -16.41 3.39
N GLY A 103 -8.47 -15.56 3.01
CA GLY A 103 -9.36 -14.88 3.94
C GLY A 103 -10.19 -15.86 4.76
N ALA A 104 -10.77 -16.88 4.11
CA ALA A 104 -11.53 -17.94 4.77
C ALA A 104 -10.65 -18.73 5.76
N SER A 105 -9.41 -19.05 5.39
CA SER A 105 -8.42 -19.67 6.28
C SER A 105 -8.17 -18.79 7.51
N LEU A 106 -7.95 -17.50 7.35
CA LEU A 106 -7.76 -16.59 8.49
C LEU A 106 -9.02 -16.49 9.37
N LEU A 107 -10.21 -16.40 8.77
CA LEU A 107 -11.48 -16.32 9.49
C LEU A 107 -11.78 -17.59 10.29
N ALA A 108 -11.36 -18.76 9.81
CA ALA A 108 -11.47 -20.02 10.53
C ALA A 108 -10.60 -20.08 11.80
N HIS A 109 -9.63 -19.17 11.93
CA HIS A 109 -8.69 -19.11 13.06
C HIS A 109 -8.78 -17.76 13.80
N PRO A 110 -9.87 -17.52 14.57
CA PRO A 110 -10.19 -16.21 15.14
C PRO A 110 -9.11 -15.68 16.10
N PHE A 111 -8.43 -16.55 16.84
CA PHE A 111 -7.35 -16.12 17.74
C PHE A 111 -6.14 -15.56 16.97
N SER A 112 -5.74 -16.23 15.88
CA SER A 112 -4.68 -15.74 15.00
C SER A 112 -5.07 -14.42 14.35
N LEU A 113 -6.34 -14.29 13.94
CA LEU A 113 -6.88 -13.07 13.37
C LEU A 113 -6.85 -11.92 14.38
N LEU A 114 -7.25 -12.16 15.64
CA LEU A 114 -7.22 -11.15 16.70
C LEU A 114 -5.80 -10.65 17.00
N ILE A 115 -4.81 -11.54 17.09
CA ILE A 115 -3.41 -11.15 17.30
C ILE A 115 -2.90 -10.30 16.13
N LEU A 116 -3.16 -10.73 14.89
CA LEU A 116 -2.73 -10.01 13.70
C LEU A 116 -3.41 -8.63 13.59
N LEU A 117 -4.70 -8.55 13.92
CA LEU A 117 -5.46 -7.30 13.90
C LEU A 117 -4.99 -6.35 15.01
N GLY A 118 -4.70 -6.84 16.20
CA GLY A 118 -4.13 -6.05 17.29
C GLY A 118 -2.74 -5.51 16.94
N LEU A 119 -1.90 -6.35 16.33
CA LEU A 119 -0.58 -5.92 15.85
C LEU A 119 -0.69 -4.87 14.75
N LEU A 120 -1.57 -5.08 13.77
CA LEU A 120 -1.84 -4.11 12.71
C LEU A 120 -2.37 -2.79 13.28
N ALA A 121 -3.30 -2.85 14.23
CA ALA A 121 -3.83 -1.68 14.92
C ALA A 121 -2.72 -0.92 15.66
N ALA A 122 -1.77 -1.62 16.30
CA ALA A 122 -0.62 -0.99 16.94
C ALA A 122 0.28 -0.26 15.93
N TRP A 123 0.60 -0.89 14.79
CA TRP A 123 1.33 -0.23 13.68
C TRP A 123 0.58 0.99 13.16
N CYS A 124 -0.71 0.86 12.85
CA CYS A 124 -1.52 1.97 12.36
C CYS A 124 -1.63 3.11 13.39
N PHE A 125 -1.87 2.78 14.66
CA PHE A 125 -1.93 3.78 15.73
C PHE A 125 -0.63 4.58 15.81
N LEU A 126 0.52 3.90 15.84
CA LEU A 126 1.81 4.54 16.06
C LEU A 126 2.33 5.38 14.88
N TYR A 127 1.91 5.08 13.65
CA TYR A 127 2.44 5.72 12.44
C TYR A 127 1.40 6.49 11.60
N LEU A 128 0.10 6.21 11.77
CA LEU A 128 -0.97 6.92 11.04
C LEU A 128 -1.74 7.88 11.94
N PHE A 129 -1.98 7.51 13.20
CA PHE A 129 -2.82 8.29 14.11
C PHE A 129 -2.02 9.08 15.16
N ARG A 130 -0.82 8.63 15.53
CA ARG A 130 0.08 9.32 16.45
C ARG A 130 0.88 10.40 15.72
N GLY A 131 0.87 11.62 16.26
CA GLY A 131 1.75 12.70 15.78
C GLY A 131 3.22 12.40 16.05
N SER A 132 4.10 12.80 15.15
CA SER A 132 5.54 12.47 15.18
C SER A 132 6.25 12.89 16.46
N ASP A 133 5.74 13.91 17.16
CA ASP A 133 6.38 14.49 18.35
C ASP A 133 5.85 13.95 19.69
N GLN A 134 4.93 12.98 19.66
CA GLN A 134 4.35 12.41 20.89
C GLN A 134 5.05 11.11 21.32
N PRO A 135 5.80 11.11 22.44
CA PRO A 135 6.42 9.91 22.97
C PRO A 135 5.35 8.94 23.49
N VAL A 136 5.60 7.63 23.33
CA VAL A 136 4.70 6.60 23.87
C VAL A 136 4.94 6.52 25.38
N VAL A 137 3.89 6.78 26.16
CA VAL A 137 3.94 6.65 27.62
C VAL A 137 3.17 5.40 28.03
N LEU A 138 3.88 4.43 28.59
CA LEU A 138 3.29 3.20 29.14
C LEU A 138 3.66 3.11 30.62
N PHE A 139 2.67 2.86 31.48
CA PHE A 139 2.87 2.70 32.93
C PHE A 139 3.64 3.86 33.59
N GLY A 140 3.46 5.09 33.11
CA GLY A 140 4.15 6.28 33.62
C GLY A 140 5.60 6.44 33.12
N ARG A 141 6.10 5.55 32.24
CA ARG A 141 7.41 5.67 31.61
C ARG A 141 7.27 6.10 30.15
N THR A 142 8.05 7.11 29.75
CA THR A 142 8.21 7.53 28.36
C THR A 142 9.17 6.59 27.63
N PHE A 143 8.75 6.05 26.50
CA PHE A 143 9.57 5.26 25.59
C PHE A 143 10.02 6.13 24.42
N SER A 144 11.28 6.00 24.05
CA SER A 144 11.82 6.60 22.83
C SER A 144 11.24 5.91 21.58
N ASP A 145 11.32 6.58 20.43
CA ASP A 145 10.82 5.99 19.18
C ASP A 145 11.60 4.73 18.78
N ARG A 146 12.90 4.65 19.11
CA ARG A 146 13.71 3.45 18.85
C ARG A 146 13.24 2.28 19.70
N GLU A 147 12.99 2.50 20.98
CA GLU A 147 12.47 1.45 21.89
C GLU A 147 11.06 1.01 21.46
N THR A 148 10.22 1.96 21.06
CA THR A 148 8.86 1.66 20.55
C THR A 148 8.91 0.84 19.27
N LEU A 149 9.74 1.24 18.30
CA LEU A 149 9.93 0.51 17.05
C LEU A 149 10.51 -0.88 17.32
N LEU A 150 11.54 -0.99 18.16
CA LEU A 150 12.13 -2.27 18.52
C LEU A 150 11.10 -3.18 19.19
N GLY A 151 10.32 -2.65 20.13
CA GLY A 151 9.24 -3.39 20.79
C GLY A 151 8.19 -3.87 19.80
N LEU A 152 7.79 -3.03 18.83
CA LEU A 152 6.81 -3.39 17.81
C LEU A 152 7.33 -4.43 16.81
N VAL A 153 8.62 -4.36 16.46
CA VAL A 153 9.30 -5.39 15.64
C VAL A 153 9.36 -6.71 16.41
N VAL A 154 9.81 -6.69 17.67
CA VAL A 154 9.84 -7.90 18.52
C VAL A 154 8.44 -8.48 18.70
N ALA A 155 7.44 -7.66 18.96
CA ALA A 155 6.05 -8.09 19.05
C ALA A 155 5.55 -8.71 17.73
N SER A 156 5.99 -8.17 16.58
CA SER A 156 5.67 -8.75 15.27
C SER A 156 6.33 -10.12 15.08
N PHE A 157 7.58 -10.28 15.49
CA PHE A 157 8.27 -11.57 15.47
C PHE A 157 7.58 -12.58 16.40
N VAL A 158 7.28 -12.20 17.64
CA VAL A 158 6.57 -13.05 18.59
C VAL A 158 5.21 -13.45 18.02
N ALA A 159 4.42 -12.49 17.52
CA ALA A 159 3.14 -12.77 16.88
C ALA A 159 3.29 -13.77 15.73
N PHE A 160 4.30 -13.61 14.86
CA PHE A 160 4.55 -14.54 13.77
C PHE A 160 4.85 -15.97 14.24
N PHE A 161 5.61 -16.15 15.33
CA PHE A 161 5.92 -17.48 15.89
C PHE A 161 4.78 -18.08 16.72
N PHE A 162 4.03 -17.24 17.43
CA PHE A 162 2.94 -17.67 18.32
C PHE A 162 1.63 -17.91 17.57
N THR A 163 1.49 -17.33 16.38
CA THR A 163 0.34 -17.57 15.50
C THR A 163 0.69 -18.59 14.45
N SER A 164 -0.31 -19.34 14.00
CA SER A 164 -0.17 -20.26 12.86
C SER A 164 -0.19 -19.52 11.51
N VAL A 165 0.11 -18.21 11.46
CA VAL A 165 -0.03 -17.37 10.26
C VAL A 165 0.69 -17.96 9.06
N ALA A 166 1.92 -18.45 9.23
CA ALA A 166 2.65 -19.12 8.15
C ALA A 166 1.88 -20.32 7.59
N SER A 167 1.37 -21.19 8.47
CA SER A 167 0.55 -22.35 8.09
C SER A 167 -0.78 -21.95 7.46
N LEU A 168 -1.40 -20.84 7.89
CA LEU A 168 -2.64 -20.31 7.29
C LEU A 168 -2.40 -19.81 5.87
N ILE A 169 -1.29 -19.12 5.65
CA ILE A 169 -0.89 -18.66 4.32
C ILE A 169 -0.60 -19.86 3.41
N ILE A 170 0.19 -20.84 3.88
CA ILE A 170 0.52 -22.04 3.10
C ILE A 170 -0.74 -22.82 2.76
N SER A 171 -1.61 -23.09 3.74
CA SER A 171 -2.85 -23.84 3.51
C SER A 171 -3.81 -23.11 2.58
N GLY A 172 -4.00 -21.79 2.76
CA GLY A 172 -4.84 -20.98 1.87
C GLY A 172 -4.31 -20.91 0.44
N LEU A 173 -2.98 -20.78 0.27
CA LEU A 173 -2.33 -20.83 -1.04
C LEU A 173 -2.44 -22.21 -1.69
N LEU A 174 -2.28 -23.30 -0.93
CA LEU A 174 -2.43 -24.65 -1.45
C LEU A 174 -3.87 -24.92 -1.89
N VAL A 175 -4.85 -24.58 -1.06
CA VAL A 175 -6.28 -24.77 -1.39
C VAL A 175 -6.68 -23.89 -2.57
N GLY A 176 -6.38 -22.59 -2.53
CA GLY A 176 -6.69 -21.66 -3.62
C GLY A 176 -5.96 -22.02 -4.91
N GLY A 177 -4.68 -22.37 -4.80
CA GLY A 177 -3.85 -22.83 -5.91
C GLY A 177 -4.36 -24.13 -6.53
N ALA A 178 -4.78 -25.10 -5.73
CA ALA A 178 -5.37 -26.34 -6.21
C ALA A 178 -6.69 -26.08 -6.95
N ILE A 179 -7.55 -25.19 -6.44
CA ILE A 179 -8.81 -24.80 -7.11
C ILE A 179 -8.50 -24.15 -8.47
N VAL A 180 -7.57 -23.19 -8.51
CA VAL A 180 -7.16 -22.51 -9.74
C VAL A 180 -6.50 -23.48 -10.72
N ALA A 181 -5.65 -24.38 -10.24
CA ALA A 181 -4.98 -25.39 -11.06
C ALA A 181 -5.99 -26.36 -11.68
N ALA A 182 -6.93 -26.88 -10.87
CA ALA A 182 -7.99 -27.74 -11.35
C ALA A 182 -8.88 -27.01 -12.36
N HIS A 183 -9.32 -25.79 -12.04
CA HIS A 183 -10.13 -25.00 -12.96
C HIS A 183 -9.40 -24.73 -14.28
N GLY A 184 -8.17 -24.22 -14.22
CA GLY A 184 -7.39 -23.84 -15.39
C GLY A 184 -6.93 -25.02 -16.25
N ALA A 185 -6.74 -26.21 -15.67
CA ALA A 185 -6.36 -27.41 -16.41
C ALA A 185 -7.56 -28.07 -17.13
N PHE A 186 -8.76 -28.01 -16.53
CA PHE A 186 -9.96 -28.64 -17.07
C PHE A 186 -10.81 -27.70 -17.94
N ARG A 187 -10.59 -26.39 -17.89
CA ARG A 187 -11.26 -25.45 -18.78
C ARG A 187 -10.54 -25.38 -20.13
N MET A 188 -11.27 -25.61 -21.22
CA MET A 188 -10.79 -25.37 -22.58
C MET A 188 -10.52 -23.88 -22.76
N PRO A 189 -9.29 -23.48 -23.13
CA PRO A 189 -9.04 -22.14 -23.62
C PRO A 189 -9.89 -21.97 -24.89
N GLU A 190 -10.82 -21.03 -24.91
CA GLU A 190 -11.48 -20.66 -26.15
C GLU A 190 -10.40 -20.14 -27.12
N ASP A 191 -10.54 -20.44 -28.42
CA ASP A 191 -9.64 -19.98 -29.50
C ASP A 191 -9.73 -18.45 -29.73
N LEU A 192 -9.94 -17.68 -28.67
CA LEU A 192 -9.81 -16.22 -28.58
C LEU A 192 -8.33 -15.79 -28.58
N PHE A 193 -7.48 -16.52 -29.29
CA PHE A 193 -6.05 -16.24 -29.44
C PHE A 193 -5.61 -16.16 -30.91
N LEU A 194 -6.53 -16.28 -31.87
CA LEU A 194 -6.21 -15.96 -33.25
C LEU A 194 -5.90 -14.46 -33.45
N ASP A 195 -6.41 -13.57 -32.59
CA ASP A 195 -6.11 -12.13 -32.66
C ASP A 195 -4.91 -11.70 -31.79
N ASP A 196 -4.64 -12.39 -30.67
CA ASP A 196 -3.56 -12.02 -29.73
C ASP A 196 -2.24 -12.77 -29.99
N ALA A 197 -2.25 -13.94 -30.66
CA ALA A 197 -1.02 -14.59 -31.09
C ALA A 197 -0.31 -13.82 -32.21
N ASP A 198 -1.06 -13.08 -33.04
CA ASP A 198 -0.51 -12.13 -34.01
C ASP A 198 0.02 -10.86 -33.32
N ALA A 199 -0.54 -10.47 -32.16
CA ALA A 199 -0.03 -9.37 -31.34
C ALA A 199 1.22 -9.75 -30.51
N ALA A 200 1.33 -11.00 -30.06
CA ALA A 200 2.45 -11.50 -29.24
C ALA A 200 3.59 -12.13 -30.07
N SER A 201 3.33 -12.58 -31.31
CA SER A 201 4.37 -12.97 -32.28
C SER A 201 5.00 -11.76 -32.98
N GLY A 202 4.41 -10.57 -32.81
CA GLY A 202 5.00 -9.28 -33.12
C GLY A 202 6.16 -8.98 -32.18
N ASN A 203 7.36 -9.18 -32.70
CA ASN A 203 8.69 -9.01 -32.13
C ASN A 203 8.96 -7.56 -31.61
N SER A 204 8.09 -6.99 -30.77
CA SER A 204 7.93 -5.55 -30.51
C SER A 204 9.08 -4.91 -29.74
N ALA A 205 9.72 -5.63 -28.83
CA ALA A 205 10.91 -5.14 -28.14
C ALA A 205 12.16 -5.11 -29.04
N ALA A 206 12.31 -6.10 -29.95
CA ALA A 206 13.42 -6.17 -30.90
C ALA A 206 13.19 -5.30 -32.15
N GLN A 207 11.94 -5.19 -32.62
CA GLN A 207 11.54 -4.33 -33.74
C GLN A 207 11.63 -2.85 -33.37
N GLY A 208 11.30 -2.46 -32.13
CA GLY A 208 11.50 -1.10 -31.64
C GLY A 208 12.98 -0.70 -31.64
N LEU A 209 13.85 -1.61 -31.20
CA LEU A 209 15.30 -1.42 -31.16
C LEU A 209 15.94 -1.41 -32.56
N LEU A 210 15.43 -2.23 -33.48
CA LEU A 210 15.88 -2.24 -34.89
C LEU A 210 15.35 -1.05 -35.70
N SER A 211 14.16 -0.51 -35.38
CA SER A 211 13.66 0.72 -36.00
C SER A 211 14.46 1.97 -35.60
N PHE A 212 15.05 1.96 -34.39
CA PHE A 212 15.91 3.03 -33.89
C PHE A 212 17.32 3.02 -34.52
N LEU A 213 17.79 1.86 -34.98
CA LEU A 213 19.11 1.68 -35.60
C LEU A 213 19.09 1.78 -37.15
N GLY A 214 17.91 1.83 -37.77
CA GLY A 214 17.75 1.79 -39.23
C GLY A 214 17.76 3.14 -39.96
N ALA A 215 17.99 4.26 -39.27
CA ALA A 215 17.96 5.59 -39.89
C ALA A 215 19.32 6.31 -39.88
N PRO A 216 20.19 6.09 -40.89
CA PRO A 216 21.15 7.08 -41.34
C PRO A 216 20.61 7.79 -42.60
N GLY A 217 20.59 9.12 -42.54
CA GLY A 217 19.99 9.99 -43.54
C GLY A 217 20.72 10.01 -44.88
N SER A 218 19.93 10.30 -45.93
CA SER A 218 20.42 11.00 -47.12
C SER A 218 19.41 12.08 -47.47
N ARG A 219 19.70 13.29 -46.97
CA ARG A 219 19.22 14.55 -47.54
C ARG A 219 20.47 15.35 -47.90
N VAL A 220 20.93 15.21 -49.13
CA VAL A 220 21.41 16.29 -50.01
C VAL A 220 21.13 15.85 -51.44
#